data_AF-A0A0Q0J520-F1
#
_entry.id   AF-A0A0Q0J520-F1
#
_cell.length_a   1.000
_cell.length_b   1.000
_cell.length_c   1.000
_cell.angle_alpha   90.00
_cell.angle_beta   90.00
_cell.angle_gamma   90.00
#
_symmetry.space_group_name_H-M   'P 1'
#
loop_
_entity.id
_entity.type
_entity.pdbx_description
1 polymer ?
#
loop_
_entity_poly.entity_id
_entity_poly.type
_entity_poly.pdbx_seq_one_letter_code
_entity_poly.pdbx_strand_id
1 'polypeptide(L)'
;MNYITMNNAKVTMTKKITLAATFFVTMALSSSSFAHQFDVDAEGQQAIQEHHQLMNQHMASAEQEYTAELERDFNQQLETAEHNFMEKKCANRGLDFDDESEVCEG
;
A
#
# COMPACT_ATOMS: atom_id res chain seq x y z
N MET A 1 -35.49 10.18 14.13
CA MET A 1 -34.82 9.72 12.89
C MET A 1 -33.42 10.32 12.87
N ASN A 2 -32.42 9.48 13.15
CA ASN A 2 -30.99 9.81 13.12
C ASN A 2 -30.47 9.53 11.72
N TYR A 3 -29.73 10.48 11.12
CA TYR A 3 -28.91 10.21 9.95
C TYR A 3 -27.48 10.69 10.18
N ILE A 4 -26.61 9.69 10.31
CA ILE A 4 -25.30 9.59 9.67
C ILE A 4 -24.15 10.39 10.31
N THR A 5 -23.53 9.71 11.26
CA THR A 5 -22.16 9.91 11.73
C THR A 5 -21.17 9.36 10.70
N MET A 6 -20.80 10.11 9.66
CA MET A 6 -19.67 9.74 8.79
C MET A 6 -18.97 10.98 8.23
N ASN A 7 -18.12 11.67 9.00
CA ASN A 7 -17.23 12.70 8.44
C ASN A 7 -15.91 12.98 9.20
N ASN A 8 -15.60 12.30 10.32
CA ASN A 8 -14.37 12.60 11.08
C ASN A 8 -13.14 11.76 10.69
N ALA A 9 -13.31 10.62 10.02
CA ALA A 9 -12.19 9.75 9.64
C ALA A 9 -11.41 10.26 8.42
N LYS A 10 -12.12 10.81 7.41
CA LYS A 10 -11.51 11.24 6.14
C LYS A 10 -10.64 12.50 6.30
N VAL A 11 -11.05 13.43 7.16
CA VAL A 11 -10.31 14.68 7.43
C VAL A 11 -8.99 14.44 8.15
N THR A 12 -8.90 13.38 8.96
CA THR A 12 -7.71 13.09 9.79
C THR A 12 -6.59 12.45 8.97
N MET A 13 -6.93 11.59 8.00
CA MET A 13 -5.95 10.96 7.09
C MET A 13 -5.32 11.98 6.12
N THR A 14 -6.13 12.89 5.55
CA THR A 14 -5.63 13.89 4.59
C THR A 14 -4.61 14.83 5.22
N LYS A 15 -4.80 15.25 6.48
CA LYS A 15 -3.87 16.15 7.19
C LYS A 15 -2.48 15.55 7.39
N LYS A 16 -2.38 14.23 7.62
CA LYS A 16 -1.10 13.54 7.83
C LYS A 16 -0.31 13.39 6.53
N ILE A 17 -0.99 13.07 5.43
CA ILE A 17 -0.38 12.92 4.10
C ILE A 17 0.09 14.27 3.57
N THR A 18 -0.67 15.35 3.78
CA THR A 18 -0.29 16.70 3.36
C THR A 18 0.96 17.21 4.09
N LEU A 19 1.13 16.91 5.37
CA LEU A 19 2.33 17.31 6.12
C LEU A 19 3.58 16.61 5.59
N ALA A 20 3.50 15.29 5.36
CA ALA A 20 4.60 14.52 4.78
C ALA A 20 4.97 15.04 3.38
N ALA A 21 3.98 15.23 2.51
CA ALA A 21 4.20 15.76 1.16
C ALA A 21 4.84 17.16 1.18
N THR A 22 4.39 18.04 2.08
CA THR A 22 4.98 19.39 2.24
C THR A 22 6.42 19.30 2.70
N PHE A 23 6.73 18.41 3.64
CA PHE A 23 8.09 18.20 4.14
C PHE A 23 9.03 17.73 3.03
N PHE A 24 8.60 16.77 2.22
CA PHE A 24 9.36 16.28 1.06
C PHE A 24 9.56 17.36 -0.01
N VAL A 25 8.53 18.15 -0.32
CA VAL A 25 8.64 19.26 -1.29
C VAL A 25 9.57 20.35 -0.78
N THR A 26 9.52 20.71 0.50
CA THR A 26 10.46 21.68 1.09
C THR A 26 11.89 21.17 1.08
N MET A 27 12.12 19.88 1.35
CA MET A 27 13.46 19.26 1.31
C MET A 27 14.03 19.23 -0.11
N ALA A 28 13.18 18.89 -1.09
CA ALA A 28 13.55 18.87 -2.51
C ALA A 28 13.81 20.26 -3.09
N LEU A 29 13.13 21.30 -2.58
CA LEU A 29 13.40 22.68 -2.98
C LEU A 29 14.64 23.25 -2.29
N SER A 30 14.90 22.91 -1.02
CA SER A 30 16.11 23.38 -0.32
C SER A 30 17.39 22.77 -0.89
N SER A 31 17.38 21.52 -1.36
CA SER A 31 18.57 20.89 -1.96
C SER A 31 19.09 21.65 -3.20
N SER A 32 18.22 22.35 -3.93
CA SER A 32 18.60 23.14 -5.10
C SER A 32 19.34 24.45 -4.79
N SER A 33 19.16 25.04 -3.60
CA SER A 33 19.90 26.27 -3.20
C SER A 33 21.20 25.97 -2.43
N PHE A 34 21.35 24.78 -1.85
CA PHE A 34 22.56 24.34 -1.16
C PHE A 34 23.62 23.69 -2.07
N ALA A 35 23.27 23.35 -3.31
CA ALA A 35 24.16 22.63 -4.24
C ALA A 35 25.45 23.37 -4.63
N HIS A 36 25.54 24.68 -4.40
CA HIS A 36 26.74 25.48 -4.71
C HIS A 36 27.67 25.74 -3.52
N GLN A 37 27.34 25.26 -2.31
CA GLN A 37 28.03 25.67 -1.08
C GLN A 37 28.67 24.53 -0.29
N PHE A 38 28.53 23.28 -0.72
CA PHE A 38 29.15 22.13 -0.09
C PHE A 38 30.09 21.45 -1.09
N ASP A 39 31.38 21.76 -1.00
CA ASP A 39 32.39 20.82 -1.46
C ASP A 39 32.30 19.63 -0.50
N VAL A 40 31.75 18.51 -0.96
CA VAL A 40 31.52 17.34 -0.10
C VAL A 40 32.88 16.70 0.15
N ASP A 41 33.43 16.95 1.33
CA ASP A 41 34.66 16.30 1.77
C ASP A 41 34.47 14.78 1.95
N ALA A 42 35.55 14.08 2.27
CA ALA A 42 35.52 12.62 2.40
C ALA A 42 34.49 12.13 3.45
N GLU A 43 34.27 12.91 4.50
CA GLU A 43 33.31 12.59 5.56
C GLU A 43 31.86 12.78 5.07
N GLY A 44 31.60 13.84 4.31
CA GLY A 44 30.31 14.05 3.65
C GLY A 44 29.98 12.97 2.62
N GLN A 45 30.96 12.49 1.85
CA GLN A 45 30.74 11.41 0.88
C GLN A 45 30.42 10.09 1.60
N GLN A 46 31.09 9.81 2.72
CA GLN A 46 30.81 8.65 3.54
C GLN A 46 29.39 8.71 4.12
N ALA A 47 28.98 9.86 4.68
CA ALA A 47 27.63 10.03 5.23
C ALA A 47 26.54 9.83 4.16
N ILE A 48 26.75 10.31 2.92
CA ILE A 48 25.85 10.08 1.80
C ILE A 48 25.77 8.58 1.45
N GLN A 49 26.91 7.87 1.42
CA GLN A 49 26.94 6.44 1.14
C GLN A 49 26.21 5.63 2.22
N GLU A 50 26.45 5.93 3.49
CA GLU A 50 25.77 5.29 4.63
C GLU A 50 24.26 5.54 4.57
N HIS A 51 23.85 6.77 4.23
CA HIS A 51 22.44 7.09 4.05
C HIS A 51 21.79 6.30 2.91
N HIS A 52 22.44 6.20 1.75
CA HIS A 52 21.94 5.39 0.63
C HIS A 52 21.86 3.91 0.99
N GLN A 53 22.84 3.38 1.73
CA GLN A 53 22.83 1.99 2.16
C GLN A 53 21.66 1.71 3.10
N LEU A 54 21.41 2.59 4.08
CA LEU A 54 20.29 2.46 5.01
C LEU A 54 18.95 2.59 4.28
N MET A 55 18.83 3.54 3.36
CA MET A 55 17.63 3.73 2.55
C MET A 55 17.34 2.49 1.70
N ASN A 56 18.35 1.91 1.03
CA ASN A 56 18.19 0.70 0.24
C ASN A 56 17.71 -0.49 1.07
N GLN A 57 18.23 -0.64 2.30
CA GLN A 57 17.79 -1.70 3.22
C GLN A 57 16.33 -1.52 3.63
N HIS A 58 15.92 -0.30 3.98
CA HIS A 58 14.52 -0.03 4.34
C HIS A 58 13.57 -0.16 3.15
N MET A 59 13.97 0.30 1.97
CA MET A 59 13.18 0.18 0.74
C MET A 59 12.94 -1.28 0.38
N ALA A 60 13.97 -2.14 0.43
CA ALA A 60 13.81 -3.56 0.14
C ALA A 60 12.80 -4.23 1.08
N SER A 61 12.86 -3.94 2.38
CA SER A 61 11.89 -4.46 3.36
C SER A 61 10.48 -3.93 3.11
N ALA A 62 10.34 -2.63 2.81
CA ALA A 62 9.04 -2.02 2.57
C ALA A 62 8.39 -2.53 1.27
N GLU A 63 9.18 -2.72 0.21
CA GLU A 63 8.71 -3.32 -1.04
C GLU A 63 8.26 -4.77 -0.84
N GLN A 64 9.00 -5.56 -0.05
CA GLN A 64 8.61 -6.93 0.26
C GLN A 64 7.30 -6.99 1.04
N GLU A 65 7.16 -6.17 2.10
CA GLU A 65 5.93 -6.13 2.91
C GLU A 65 4.73 -5.65 2.08
N TYR A 66 4.92 -4.60 1.28
CA TYR A 66 3.88 -4.08 0.40
C TYR A 66 3.45 -5.10 -0.66
N THR A 67 4.41 -5.81 -1.26
CA THR A 67 4.11 -6.84 -2.27
C THR A 67 3.35 -8.01 -1.65
N ALA A 68 3.76 -8.46 -0.45
CA ALA A 68 3.08 -9.55 0.25
C ALA A 68 1.63 -9.15 0.62
N GLU A 69 1.41 -7.92 1.06
CA GLU A 69 0.08 -7.42 1.38
C GLU A 69 -0.80 -7.32 0.11
N LEU A 70 -0.23 -6.84 -1.00
CA LEU A 70 -0.94 -6.77 -2.28
C LEU A 70 -1.31 -8.16 -2.81
N GLU A 71 -0.40 -9.14 -2.72
CA GLU A 71 -0.65 -10.52 -3.12
C GLU A 71 -1.77 -11.14 -2.27
N ARG A 72 -1.75 -10.92 -0.95
CA ARG A 72 -2.77 -11.39 -0.02
C ARG A 72 -4.15 -10.81 -0.35
N ASP A 73 -4.23 -9.49 -0.57
CA ASP A 73 -5.49 -8.82 -0.90
C ASP A 73 -6.03 -9.28 -2.26
N PHE A 74 -5.16 -9.43 -3.26
CA PHE A 74 -5.55 -9.92 -4.57
C PHE A 74 -6.10 -11.36 -4.52
N ASN A 75 -5.40 -12.27 -3.82
CA ASN A 75 -5.83 -13.65 -3.68
C ASN A 75 -7.18 -13.74 -2.96
N GLN A 76 -7.37 -12.98 -1.88
CA GLN A 76 -8.64 -12.94 -1.16
C GLN A 76 -9.81 -12.45 -2.05
N GLN A 77 -9.57 -11.41 -2.86
CA GLN A 77 -10.57 -10.90 -3.79
C GLN A 77 -10.89 -11.89 -4.90
N LEU A 78 -9.88 -12.61 -5.41
CA LEU A 78 -10.03 -13.63 -6.42
C LEU A 78 -10.85 -14.81 -5.91
N GLU A 79 -10.49 -15.38 -4.75
CA GLU A 79 -11.22 -16.48 -4.11
C GLU A 79 -12.68 -16.09 -3.86
N THR A 80 -12.91 -14.88 -3.34
CA THR A 80 -14.26 -14.36 -3.12
C THR A 80 -15.04 -14.25 -4.43
N ALA A 81 -14.41 -13.77 -5.50
CA ALA A 81 -15.05 -13.63 -6.80
C ALA A 81 -15.39 -14.99 -7.44
N GLU A 82 -14.48 -15.97 -7.32
CA GLU A 82 -14.68 -17.33 -7.82
C GLU A 82 -15.80 -18.04 -7.07
N HIS A 83 -15.81 -17.99 -5.73
CA HIS A 83 -16.88 -18.56 -4.92
C HIS A 83 -18.25 -17.97 -5.29
N ASN A 84 -18.37 -16.63 -5.35
CA ASN A 84 -19.61 -15.96 -5.78
C ASN A 84 -20.04 -16.34 -7.21
N PHE A 85 -19.07 -16.53 -8.11
CA PHE A 85 -19.35 -16.98 -9.46
C PHE A 85 -19.91 -18.42 -9.45
N MET A 86 -19.30 -19.32 -8.67
CA MET A 86 -19.69 -20.72 -8.58
C MET A 86 -21.07 -20.88 -7.93
N GLU A 87 -21.32 -20.24 -6.77
CA GLU A 87 -22.64 -20.21 -6.14
C GLU A 87 -23.72 -19.80 -7.14
N LYS A 88 -23.49 -18.70 -7.87
CA LYS A 88 -24.44 -18.21 -8.87
C LYS A 88 -24.63 -19.20 -10.02
N LYS A 89 -23.58 -19.91 -10.45
CA LYS A 89 -23.65 -20.87 -11.55
C LYS A 89 -24.33 -22.18 -11.15
N CYS A 90 -24.13 -22.66 -9.93
CA CYS A 90 -24.83 -23.80 -9.38
C CYS A 90 -26.31 -23.48 -9.18
N ALA A 91 -26.62 -22.34 -8.54
CA ALA A 91 -28.00 -21.91 -8.29
C ALA A 91 -28.82 -21.75 -9.58
N ASN A 92 -28.22 -21.25 -10.66
CA ASN A 92 -28.85 -21.16 -11.99
C ASN A 92 -29.26 -22.52 -12.59
N ARG A 93 -28.72 -23.62 -12.06
CA ARG A 93 -29.02 -25.00 -12.44
C ARG A 93 -29.88 -25.72 -11.40
N GLY A 94 -30.28 -25.04 -10.32
CA GLY A 94 -31.01 -25.64 -9.21
C GLY A 94 -30.15 -26.56 -8.34
N LEU A 95 -28.84 -26.34 -8.32
CA LEU A 95 -27.87 -27.02 -7.46
C LEU A 95 -27.29 -26.00 -6.48
N ASP A 96 -26.78 -26.47 -5.35
CA ASP A 96 -26.00 -25.69 -4.40
C ASP A 96 -24.51 -25.90 -4.65
N PHE A 97 -23.68 -24.90 -4.33
CA PHE A 97 -22.23 -25.05 -4.41
C PHE A 97 -21.71 -25.61 -3.09
N ASP A 98 -20.98 -26.71 -3.13
CA ASP A 98 -20.29 -27.26 -1.96
C ASP A 98 -18.84 -26.75 -1.91
N ASP A 99 -18.52 -26.03 -0.84
CA ASP A 99 -17.20 -25.47 -0.60
C ASP A 99 -16.14 -26.54 -0.26
N GLU A 100 -16.54 -27.72 0.23
CA GLU A 100 -15.58 -28.78 0.55
C GLU A 100 -15.09 -29.52 -0.70
N SER A 101 -16.00 -29.86 -1.62
CA SER A 101 -15.68 -30.59 -2.84
C SER A 101 -15.49 -29.71 -4.08
N GLU A 102 -15.74 -28.40 -3.97
CA GLU A 102 -15.68 -27.39 -5.04
C GLU A 102 -16.55 -27.76 -6.26
N VAL A 103 -17.66 -28.46 -6.04
CA VAL A 103 -18.61 -28.83 -7.10
C VAL A 103 -20.03 -28.39 -6.79
N CYS A 104 -20.88 -28.37 -7.82
CA CYS A 104 -22.31 -28.18 -7.63
C CYS A 104 -22.98 -29.52 -7.27
N GLU A 105 -23.75 -29.55 -6.19
CA GLU A 105 -24.50 -30.72 -5.71
C GLU A 105 -25.95 -30.37 -5.37
N GLY A 106 -26.84 -31.38 -5.27
CA GLY A 106 -28.27 -31.18 -5.01
C GLY A 106 -29.03 -32.47 -4.74
#